data_AF-A0A1B1ZSG2-F1
#
_entry.id   AF-A0A1B1ZSG2-F1
#
_cell.length_a   1.000
_cell.length_b   1.000
_cell.length_c   1.000
_cell.angle_alpha   90.00
_cell.angle_beta   90.00
_cell.angle_gamma   90.00
#
_symmetry.space_group_name_H-M   'P 1'
#
loop_
_entity.id
_entity.type
_entity.pdbx_description
1 polymer ?
#
loop_
_entity_poly.entity_id
_entity_poly.type
_entity_poly.pdbx_seq_one_letter_code
_entity_poly.pdbx_strand_id
1 'polypeptide(L)'
;MPDGDARSGFPGPRLDGFTGLCALNIGRLTQAERGLGAAFAALASNRDRVQRAIVGSDLALTRIRGGHPVAGAALLHEVVGLVAAAGGRVPMRRIRKVRQELRPWRGERFVADLDDHLHDAFLGR
;
A
#
# COMPACT_ATOMS: atom_id res chain seq x y z
N MET A 1 7.58 23.87 29.20
CA MET A 1 7.50 23.04 27.97
C MET A 1 6.79 23.90 26.94
N PRO A 2 7.38 24.25 25.79
CA PRO A 2 6.59 24.87 24.73
C PRO A 2 5.66 23.80 24.16
N ASP A 3 4.37 24.13 24.05
CA ASP A 3 3.39 23.30 23.36
C ASP A 3 3.87 23.10 21.92
N GLY A 4 4.31 21.89 21.60
CA GLY A 4 4.64 21.51 20.23
C GLY A 4 3.41 21.74 19.37
N ASP A 5 3.53 22.55 18.33
CA ASP A 5 2.43 22.87 17.42
C ASP A 5 1.75 21.56 16.98
N ALA A 6 0.49 21.36 17.38
CA ALA A 6 -0.27 20.15 17.04
C ALA A 6 -0.32 19.93 15.51
N ARG A 7 -0.16 21.00 14.72
CA ARG A 7 -0.07 20.96 13.25
C ARG A 7 1.22 20.33 12.74
N SER A 8 2.29 20.28 13.53
CA SER A 8 3.54 19.59 13.17
C SER A 8 3.49 18.08 13.42
N GLY A 9 2.51 17.59 14.19
CA GLY A 9 2.38 16.18 14.55
C GLY A 9 1.97 15.26 13.38
N PHE A 10 1.29 15.81 12.36
CA PHE A 10 0.80 15.05 11.21
C PHE A 10 1.05 15.80 9.89
N PRO A 11 2.17 15.51 9.20
CA PRO A 11 2.43 16.10 7.89
C PRO A 11 1.33 15.68 6.89
N GLY A 12 0.91 16.61 6.01
CA GLY A 12 -0.20 16.45 5.07
C GLY A 12 -0.29 15.09 4.36
N PRO A 13 0.81 14.55 3.79
CA PRO A 13 0.80 13.23 3.14
C PRO A 13 0.34 12.08 4.05
N ARG A 14 0.65 12.16 5.34
CA ARG A 14 0.27 11.15 6.32
C ARG A 14 -1.22 11.24 6.65
N LEU A 15 -1.77 12.47 6.68
CA LEU A 15 -3.21 12.71 6.86
C LEU A 15 -4.02 12.28 5.63
N ASP A 16 -3.53 12.54 4.42
CA ASP A 16 -4.17 12.11 3.17
C ASP A 16 -4.23 10.59 3.09
N GLY A 17 -3.17 9.90 3.48
CA GLY A 17 -3.15 8.44 3.57
C GLY A 17 -4.16 7.89 4.57
N PHE A 18 -4.32 8.55 5.72
CA PHE A 18 -5.32 8.16 6.72
C PHE A 18 -6.75 8.40 6.21
N THR A 19 -7.02 9.56 5.62
CA THR A 19 -8.30 9.88 4.97
C THR A 19 -8.66 8.85 3.91
N GLY A 20 -7.69 8.48 3.08
CA GLY A 20 -7.85 7.45 2.06
C GLY A 20 -8.16 6.07 2.64
N LEU A 21 -7.50 5.67 3.73
CA LEU A 21 -7.78 4.42 4.44
C LEU A 21 -9.20 4.40 5.04
N CYS A 22 -9.65 5.51 5.64
CA CYS A 22 -11.02 5.64 6.12
C CYS A 22 -12.03 5.47 4.96
N ALA A 23 -11.80 6.15 3.84
CA ALA A 23 -12.64 6.03 2.64
C ALA A 23 -12.69 4.58 2.11
N LEU A 24 -11.56 3.86 2.09
CA LEU A 24 -11.50 2.45 1.69
C LEU A 24 -12.35 1.57 2.62
N ASN A 25 -12.26 1.78 3.93
CA ASN A 25 -13.02 1.00 4.91
C ASN A 25 -14.54 1.20 4.82
N ILE A 26 -15.00 2.35 4.34
CA ILE A 26 -16.43 2.63 4.12
C ILE A 26 -16.86 2.46 2.65
N GLY A 27 -16.02 1.88 1.80
CA GLY A 27 -16.35 1.54 0.41
C GLY A 27 -16.33 2.72 -0.59
N ARG A 28 -15.79 3.88 -0.23
CA ARG A 28 -15.65 5.05 -1.14
C ARG A 28 -14.38 4.96 -1.98
N LEU A 29 -14.33 3.99 -2.88
CA LEU A 29 -13.12 3.62 -3.62
C LEU A 29 -12.48 4.77 -4.40
N THR A 30 -13.26 5.61 -5.10
CA THR A 30 -12.70 6.76 -5.83
C THR A 30 -12.05 7.80 -4.90
N GLN A 31 -12.65 8.03 -3.72
CA GLN A 31 -12.06 8.93 -2.73
C GLN A 31 -10.80 8.33 -2.11
N ALA A 32 -10.83 7.03 -1.82
CA ALA A 32 -9.69 6.28 -1.32
C ALA A 32 -8.50 6.33 -2.28
N GLU A 33 -8.74 6.06 -3.57
CA GLU A 33 -7.70 6.05 -4.60
C GLU A 33 -7.03 7.42 -4.74
N ARG A 34 -7.80 8.52 -4.74
CA ARG A 34 -7.23 9.87 -4.77
C ARG A 34 -6.36 10.17 -3.55
N GLY A 35 -6.87 9.92 -2.34
CA GLY A 35 -6.15 10.23 -1.10
C GLY A 35 -4.89 9.38 -0.92
N LEU A 36 -5.01 8.07 -1.13
CA LEU A 36 -3.89 7.13 -1.03
C LEU A 36 -2.87 7.39 -2.16
N GLY A 37 -3.32 7.73 -3.36
CA GLY A 37 -2.45 8.09 -4.48
C GLY A 37 -1.60 9.33 -4.21
N ALA A 38 -2.23 10.40 -3.72
CA ALA A 38 -1.52 11.63 -3.34
C ALA A 38 -0.50 11.38 -2.22
N ALA A 39 -0.91 10.65 -1.17
CA ALA A 39 -0.03 10.27 -0.07
C ALA A 39 1.15 9.41 -0.53
N PHE A 40 0.90 8.41 -1.39
CA PHE A 40 1.94 7.54 -1.92
C PHE A 40 2.98 8.33 -2.72
N ALA A 41 2.53 9.26 -3.57
CA ALA A 41 3.42 10.12 -4.35
C ALA A 41 4.29 11.03 -3.47
N ALA A 42 3.71 11.63 -2.43
CA ALA A 42 4.40 12.59 -1.57
C ALA A 42 5.39 11.94 -0.57
N LEU A 43 5.17 10.66 -0.19
CA LEU A 43 6.07 9.90 0.70
C LEU A 43 7.29 9.37 -0.07
N ALA A 44 8.22 10.25 -0.46
CA ALA A 44 9.35 9.91 -1.33
C ALA A 44 10.69 9.71 -0.59
N SER A 45 10.80 10.09 0.68
CA SER A 45 12.08 10.04 1.39
C SER A 45 12.41 8.63 1.90
N ASN A 46 13.70 8.38 2.18
CA ASN A 46 14.14 7.11 2.78
C ASN A 46 13.47 6.84 4.14
N ARG A 47 13.19 7.90 4.93
CA ARG A 47 12.52 7.80 6.24
C ARG A 47 11.05 7.41 6.11
N ASP A 48 10.44 7.64 4.93
CA ASP A 48 9.03 7.35 4.68
C ASP A 48 8.77 5.93 4.17
N ARG A 49 9.81 5.13 3.87
CA ARG A 49 9.66 3.83 3.18
C ARG A 49 8.60 2.90 3.78
N VAL A 50 8.58 2.76 5.11
CA VAL A 50 7.58 1.92 5.80
C VAL A 50 6.17 2.47 5.60
N GLN A 51 6.00 3.78 5.74
CA GLN A 51 4.70 4.43 5.55
C GLN A 51 4.26 4.40 4.08
N ARG A 52 5.18 4.61 3.14
CA ARG A 52 4.95 4.49 1.70
C ARG A 52 4.48 3.07 1.35
N ALA A 53 5.12 2.04 1.92
CA ALA A 53 4.70 0.65 1.72
C ALA A 53 3.29 0.37 2.29
N ILE A 54 2.95 0.94 3.44
CA ILE A 54 1.62 0.84 4.04
C ILE A 54 0.56 1.47 3.12
N VAL A 55 0.76 2.72 2.72
CA VAL A 55 -0.17 3.48 1.86
C VAL A 55 -0.29 2.81 0.49
N GLY A 56 0.83 2.37 -0.09
CA GLY A 56 0.85 1.68 -1.37
C GLY A 56 0.09 0.35 -1.33
N SER A 57 0.19 -0.41 -0.24
CA SER A 57 -0.60 -1.65 -0.06
C SER A 57 -2.11 -1.35 -0.07
N ASP A 58 -2.53 -0.28 0.61
CA ASP A 58 -3.94 0.11 0.68
C ASP A 58 -4.44 0.67 -0.66
N LEU A 59 -3.59 1.38 -1.41
CA LEU A 59 -3.89 1.84 -2.76
C LEU A 59 -4.04 0.66 -3.73
N ALA A 60 -3.16 -0.35 -3.64
CA ALA A 60 -3.27 -1.57 -4.43
C ALA A 60 -4.59 -2.31 -4.14
N LEU A 61 -4.96 -2.42 -2.86
CA LEU A 61 -6.25 -2.99 -2.46
C LEU A 61 -7.44 -2.20 -3.02
N THR A 62 -7.37 -0.87 -2.98
CA THR A 62 -8.40 0.01 -3.55
C THR A 62 -8.60 -0.27 -5.02
N ARG A 63 -7.52 -0.38 -5.80
CA ARG A 63 -7.57 -0.69 -7.24
C ARG A 63 -8.17 -2.05 -7.53
N ILE A 64 -7.77 -3.08 -6.79
CA ILE A 64 -8.32 -4.44 -6.94
C ILE A 64 -9.84 -4.43 -6.68
N ARG A 65 -10.27 -3.81 -5.59
CA ARG A 65 -11.70 -3.70 -5.24
C ARG A 65 -12.48 -2.82 -6.21
N GLY A 66 -11.81 -1.88 -6.88
CA GLY A 66 -12.36 -1.04 -7.94
C GLY A 66 -12.45 -1.72 -9.30
N GLY A 67 -12.08 -3.01 -9.43
CA GLY A 67 -12.13 -3.73 -10.70
C GLY A 67 -10.87 -3.56 -11.56
N HIS A 68 -9.77 -3.07 -10.98
CA HIS A 68 -8.48 -2.90 -11.65
C HIS A 68 -7.40 -3.83 -11.04
N PRO A 69 -7.57 -5.16 -11.11
CA PRO A 69 -6.68 -6.11 -10.43
C PRO A 69 -5.25 -6.09 -10.97
N VAL A 70 -5.07 -5.90 -12.29
CA VAL A 70 -3.74 -5.80 -12.92
C VAL A 70 -2.98 -4.57 -12.42
N ALA A 71 -3.64 -3.41 -12.37
CA ALA A 71 -3.03 -2.18 -11.86
C ALA A 71 -2.72 -2.25 -10.36
N GLY A 72 -3.56 -2.95 -9.59
CA GLY A 72 -3.30 -3.22 -8.18
C GLY A 72 -2.12 -4.16 -7.96
N ALA A 73 -2.01 -5.24 -8.75
CA ALA A 73 -0.88 -6.17 -8.69
C ALA A 73 0.44 -5.50 -9.08
N ALA A 74 0.45 -4.71 -10.16
CA ALA A 74 1.63 -3.93 -10.58
C ALA A 74 2.13 -3.00 -9.47
N LEU A 75 1.23 -2.28 -8.80
CA LEU A 75 1.59 -1.46 -7.64
C LEU A 75 2.09 -2.32 -6.47
N LEU A 76 1.52 -3.51 -6.26
CA LEU A 76 1.96 -4.40 -5.19
C LEU A 76 3.40 -4.89 -5.42
N HIS A 77 3.87 -5.07 -6.65
CA HIS A 77 5.29 -5.35 -6.91
C HIS A 77 6.20 -4.22 -6.39
N GLU A 78 5.88 -2.95 -6.65
CA GLU A 78 6.65 -1.81 -6.09
C GLU A 78 6.68 -1.87 -4.56
N VAL A 79 5.52 -2.14 -3.95
CA VAL A 79 5.38 -2.22 -2.50
C VAL A 79 6.18 -3.39 -1.91
N VAL A 80 6.22 -4.55 -2.57
CA VAL A 80 7.07 -5.69 -2.16
C VAL A 80 8.53 -5.28 -2.08
N GLY A 81 9.04 -4.56 -3.10
CA GLY A 81 10.40 -4.03 -3.08
C GLY A 81 10.65 -3.06 -1.91
N LEU A 82 9.70 -2.18 -1.62
CA LEU A 82 9.79 -1.26 -0.47
C LEU A 82 9.86 -2.03 0.87
N VAL A 83 9.06 -3.08 1.04
CA VAL A 83 9.04 -3.89 2.27
C VAL A 83 10.28 -4.77 2.39
N ALA A 84 10.78 -5.33 1.29
CA ALA A 84 12.02 -6.11 1.30
C ALA A 84 13.23 -5.26 1.73
N ALA A 85 13.21 -3.96 1.42
CA ALA A 85 14.26 -3.01 1.80
C ALA A 85 14.10 -2.41 3.20
N ALA A 86 12.86 -2.13 3.64
CA ALA A 86 12.59 -1.44 4.91
C ALA A 86 12.21 -2.37 6.06
N GLY A 87 11.72 -3.57 5.74
CA GLY A 87 11.11 -4.50 6.69
C GLY A 87 9.79 -3.99 7.28
N GLY A 88 9.31 -4.69 8.30
CA GLY A 88 8.16 -4.27 9.10
C GLY A 88 6.95 -5.21 9.04
N ARG A 89 6.41 -5.52 10.21
CA ARG A 89 5.27 -6.45 10.36
C ARG A 89 3.96 -5.90 9.79
N VAL A 90 3.73 -4.60 9.90
CA VAL A 90 2.50 -3.95 9.45
C VAL A 90 2.35 -3.99 7.93
N PRO A 91 3.31 -3.49 7.12
CA PRO A 91 3.17 -3.56 5.66
C PRO A 91 3.13 -5.01 5.16
N MET A 92 3.83 -5.94 5.82
CA MET A 92 3.74 -7.36 5.48
C MET A 92 2.34 -7.95 5.66
N ARG A 93 1.65 -7.60 6.77
CA ARG A 93 0.24 -7.99 6.98
C ARG A 93 -0.68 -7.41 5.89
N ARG A 94 -0.41 -6.18 5.45
CA ARG A 94 -1.19 -5.54 4.38
C ARG A 94 -0.99 -6.23 3.04
N ILE A 95 0.26 -6.51 2.64
CA ILE A 95 0.56 -7.29 1.43
C ILE A 95 -0.21 -8.62 1.42
N ARG A 96 -0.18 -9.36 2.55
CA ARG A 96 -0.92 -10.63 2.66
C ARG A 96 -2.43 -10.47 2.45
N LYS A 97 -3.02 -9.37 2.95
CA LYS A 97 -4.43 -9.03 2.70
C LYS A 97 -4.69 -8.71 1.23
N VAL A 98 -3.85 -7.90 0.58
CA VAL A 98 -3.99 -7.60 -0.85
C VAL A 98 -3.93 -8.88 -1.68
N ARG A 99 -2.98 -9.77 -1.37
CA ARG A 99 -2.84 -11.05 -2.06
C ARG A 99 -4.08 -11.95 -1.90
N GLN A 100 -4.72 -11.96 -0.73
CA GLN A 100 -5.97 -12.69 -0.51
C GLN A 100 -7.11 -12.18 -1.40
N GLU A 101 -7.16 -10.88 -1.66
CA GLU A 101 -8.19 -10.27 -2.51
C GLU A 101 -7.98 -10.58 -4.00
N LEU A 102 -6.77 -10.98 -4.39
CA LEU A 102 -6.45 -11.48 -5.73
C LEU A 102 -6.86 -12.95 -5.97
N ARG A 103 -7.43 -13.65 -4.98
CA ARG A 103 -7.90 -15.05 -5.13
C ARG A 103 -8.84 -15.30 -6.33
N PRO A 104 -9.74 -14.39 -6.73
CA PRO A 104 -10.56 -14.57 -7.92
C PRO A 104 -9.73 -14.71 -9.21
N TRP A 105 -8.54 -14.12 -9.25
CA TRP A 105 -7.62 -14.11 -10.40
C TRP A 105 -6.46 -15.09 -10.25
N ARG A 106 -6.59 -16.12 -9.40
CA ARG A 106 -5.48 -17.05 -9.10
C ARG A 106 -4.90 -17.80 -10.30
N GLY A 107 -5.62 -17.88 -11.42
CA GLY A 107 -5.15 -18.51 -12.66
C GLY A 107 -4.48 -17.54 -13.63
N GLU A 108 -4.44 -16.25 -13.31
CA GLU A 108 -3.92 -15.21 -14.20
C GLU A 108 -2.41 -15.06 -14.05
N ARG A 109 -1.74 -14.80 -15.17
CA ARG A 109 -0.27 -14.68 -15.22
C ARG A 109 0.26 -13.60 -14.28
N PHE A 110 -0.40 -12.44 -14.22
CA PHE A 110 0.02 -11.33 -13.35
C PHE A 110 -0.05 -11.67 -11.85
N VAL A 111 -0.89 -12.62 -11.44
CA VAL A 111 -0.93 -13.10 -10.05
C VAL A 111 0.20 -14.09 -9.80
N ALA A 112 0.51 -14.95 -10.77
CA ALA A 112 1.65 -15.85 -10.69
C ALA A 112 2.98 -15.08 -10.58
N ASP A 113 3.19 -14.06 -11.44
CA ASP A 113 4.40 -13.22 -11.39
C ASP A 113 4.54 -12.51 -10.03
N LEU A 114 3.41 -12.08 -9.44
CA LEU A 114 3.39 -11.47 -8.11
C LEU A 114 3.71 -12.49 -7.01
N ASP A 115 3.22 -13.72 -7.11
CA ASP A 115 3.55 -14.80 -6.18
C ASP A 115 5.04 -15.16 -6.22
N ASP A 116 5.62 -15.25 -7.42
CA ASP A 116 7.05 -15.47 -7.62
C ASP A 116 7.86 -14.34 -6.97
N HIS A 117 7.49 -13.07 -7.20
CA HIS A 117 8.17 -11.94 -6.58
C HIS A 117 8.04 -11.95 -5.04
N LEU A 118 6.88 -12.31 -4.49
CA LEU A 118 6.68 -12.45 -3.05
C LEU A 118 7.56 -13.56 -2.46
N HIS A 119 7.70 -14.68 -3.18
CA HIS A 119 8.57 -15.79 -2.79
C HIS A 119 10.03 -15.35 -2.75
N ASP A 120 10.53 -14.77 -3.85
CA ASP A 120 11.91 -14.31 -3.96
C ASP A 120 12.26 -13.24 -2.91
N ALA A 121 11.34 -12.31 -2.65
CA ALA A 121 11.59 -11.20 -1.74
C ALA A 121 11.62 -11.60 -0.25
N PHE A 122 10.85 -12.62 0.16
CA PHE A 122 10.60 -12.92 1.58
C PHE A 122 10.93 -14.35 2.02
N LEU A 123 11.06 -15.30 1.09
CA LEU A 123 11.30 -16.71 1.37
C LEU A 123 12.60 -17.24 0.73
N GLY A 124 13.04 -16.64 -0.37
CA GLY A 124 14.29 -16.97 -1.06
C GLY A 124 15.57 -16.38 -0.43
N ARG A 125 15.52 -15.96 0.85
CA ARG A 125 16.62 -15.31 1.57
C ARG A 125 17.09 -16.12 2.77
#